data_AF-A0A1B8U1T4-F1
#
_entry.id   AF-A0A1B8U1T4-F1
#
_cell.length_a   1.000
_cell.length_b   1.000
_cell.length_c   1.000
_cell.angle_alpha   90.00
_cell.angle_beta   90.00
_cell.angle_gamma   90.00
#
_symmetry.space_group_name_H-M   'P 1'
#
loop_
_entity.id
_entity.type
_entity.pdbx_description
1 polymer ?
#
loop_
_entity_poly.entity_id
_entity_poly.type
_entity_poly.pdbx_seq_one_letter_code
_entity_poly.pdbx_strand_id
1 'polypeptide(L)'
;MLEKSIEQLEKNYWKKESEFPTNLIEKCFEYRKIKLSELTVEQIRLMISQKIGIEFLIGIALKKLELNILAEGNLYEGDLLDSVLKIPTEFWKKIKRKLK
;
A
#
# COMPACT_ATOMS: atom_id res chain seq x y z
N MET A 1 -8.37 5.26 12.08
CA MET A 1 -7.32 4.44 11.43
C MET A 1 -6.48 5.24 10.45
N LEU A 2 -7.07 6.11 9.63
CA LEU A 2 -6.34 6.84 8.58
C LEU A 2 -5.24 7.77 9.12
N GLU A 3 -5.38 8.25 10.36
CA GLU A 3 -4.39 9.10 11.04
C GLU A 3 -3.12 8.38 11.53
N LYS A 4 -3.03 7.05 11.36
CA LYS A 4 -1.83 6.27 11.70
C LYS A 4 -1.09 5.88 10.44
N SER A 5 0.21 5.68 10.57
CA SER A 5 1.06 5.09 9.52
C SER A 5 1.03 3.56 9.54
N ILE A 6 1.60 2.92 8.52
CA ILE A 6 1.68 1.45 8.44
C ILE A 6 2.49 0.90 9.62
N GLU A 7 3.65 1.48 9.92
CA GLU A 7 4.50 1.01 11.03
C GLU A 7 3.81 1.13 12.39
N GLN A 8 3.00 2.16 12.59
CA GLN A 8 2.22 2.35 13.83
C GLN A 8 1.09 1.34 13.95
N LEU A 9 0.43 0.99 12.84
CA LEU A 9 -0.64 -0.02 12.81
C LEU A 9 -0.10 -1.42 13.01
N GLU A 10 1.04 -1.74 12.41
CA GLU A 10 1.73 -3.03 12.57
C GLU A 10 2.48 -3.12 13.89
N LYS A 11 2.70 -2.00 14.59
CA LYS A 11 3.63 -1.87 15.72
C LYS A 11 5.02 -2.39 15.38
N ASN A 12 5.44 -2.19 14.12
CA ASN A 12 6.69 -2.70 13.57
C ASN A 12 7.48 -1.56 12.92
N TYR A 13 8.48 -1.08 13.65
CA TYR A 13 9.34 0.04 13.26
C TYR A 13 10.66 -0.50 12.73
N TRP A 14 10.92 -0.24 11.45
CA TRP A 14 12.17 -0.65 10.82
C TRP A 14 13.31 0.26 11.27
N LYS A 15 14.51 -0.30 11.47
CA LYS A 15 15.68 0.53 11.76
C LYS A 15 16.11 1.23 10.48
N LYS A 16 16.46 2.51 10.60
CA LYS A 16 17.06 3.26 9.49
C LYS A 16 18.45 2.68 9.21
N GLU A 17 18.70 2.28 7.98
CA GLU A 17 20.04 1.91 7.51
C GLU A 17 20.86 3.17 7.20
N SER A 18 22.19 3.08 7.29
CA SER A 18 23.08 4.19 6.92
C SER A 18 23.01 4.50 5.42
N GLU A 19 22.76 3.48 4.61
CA GLU A 19 22.55 3.57 3.17
C GLU A 19 21.56 2.48 2.76
N PHE A 20 20.58 2.82 1.91
CA PHE A 20 19.63 1.83 1.40
C PHE A 20 20.18 1.18 0.13
N PRO A 21 20.03 -0.15 -0.06
CA PRO A 21 20.57 -0.85 -1.23
C PRO A 21 19.96 -0.37 -2.56
N THR A 22 18.74 0.15 -2.54
CA THR A 22 18.06 0.72 -3.71
C THR A 22 17.10 1.82 -3.30
N ASN A 23 16.81 2.73 -4.24
CA ASN A 23 15.77 3.75 -4.08
C ASN A 23 14.38 3.17 -3.79
N LEU A 24 14.09 1.94 -4.25
CA LEU A 24 12.82 1.27 -3.97
C LEU A 24 12.69 0.94 -2.48
N ILE A 25 13.76 0.40 -1.87
CA ILE A 25 13.77 0.05 -0.44
C ILE A 25 13.67 1.33 0.40
N GLU A 26 14.40 2.37 0.03
CA GLU A 26 14.31 3.68 0.68
C GLU A 26 12.88 4.24 0.63
N LYS A 27 12.24 4.25 -0.55
CA LYS A 27 10.85 4.69 -0.71
C LYS A 27 9.89 3.87 0.17
N CYS A 28 10.02 2.54 0.16
CA CYS A 28 9.20 1.69 1.01
C CYS A 28 9.38 2.01 2.50
N PHE A 29 10.63 2.22 2.94
CA PHE A 29 10.94 2.59 4.30
C PHE A 29 10.31 3.92 4.70
N GLU A 30 10.40 4.95 3.85
CA GLU A 30 9.82 6.25 4.14
C GLU A 30 8.28 6.24 4.08
N TYR A 31 7.68 5.55 3.10
CA TYR A 31 6.23 5.51 2.93
C TYR A 31 5.52 4.79 4.08
N ARG A 32 6.19 3.86 4.77
CA ARG A 32 5.62 3.20 5.97
C ARG A 32 5.33 4.16 7.12
N LYS A 33 5.98 5.34 7.15
CA LYS A 33 5.86 6.35 8.20
C LYS A 33 4.79 7.40 7.92
N ILE A 34 4.34 7.51 6.67
CA ILE A 34 3.31 8.46 6.25
C ILE A 34 1.95 7.98 6.77
N LYS A 35 1.10 8.91 7.20
CA LYS A 35 -0.27 8.58 7.58
C LYS A 35 -1.02 8.01 6.40
N LEU A 36 -1.87 7.01 6.64
CA LEU A 36 -2.65 6.39 5.57
C LEU A 36 -3.55 7.39 4.81
N SER A 37 -4.04 8.46 5.45
CA SER A 37 -4.81 9.54 4.80
C SER A 37 -3.99 10.39 3.82
N GLU A 38 -2.68 10.46 4.02
CA GLU A 38 -1.78 11.34 3.27
C GLU A 38 -1.06 10.62 2.13
N LEU A 39 -1.20 9.29 2.04
CA LEU A 39 -0.58 8.51 0.97
C LEU A 39 -1.19 8.84 -0.41
N THR A 40 -0.31 9.09 -1.37
CA THR A 40 -0.68 9.31 -2.77
C THR A 40 -1.05 7.99 -3.46
N VAL A 41 -1.67 8.07 -4.65
CA VAL A 41 -1.96 6.87 -5.47
C VAL A 41 -0.69 6.08 -5.74
N GLU A 42 0.38 6.76 -6.13
CA GLU A 42 1.70 6.17 -6.36
C GLU A 42 2.22 5.39 -5.16
N GLN A 43 2.19 6.02 -3.98
CA GLN A 43 2.72 5.40 -2.77
C GLN A 43 1.91 4.16 -2.40
N ILE A 44 0.59 4.21 -2.51
CA ILE A 44 -0.28 3.05 -2.28
C ILE A 44 0.03 1.94 -3.30
N ARG A 45 0.10 2.29 -4.59
CA ARG A 45 0.39 1.36 -5.69
C ARG A 45 1.71 0.64 -5.49
N LEU A 46 2.77 1.39 -5.16
CA LEU A 46 4.10 0.87 -4.89
C LEU A 46 4.10 -0.09 -3.68
N MET A 47 3.51 0.34 -2.57
CA MET A 47 3.48 -0.46 -1.34
C MET A 47 2.68 -1.76 -1.51
N ILE A 48 1.56 -1.72 -2.25
CA ILE A 48 0.78 -2.92 -2.61
C ILE A 48 1.61 -3.86 -3.49
N SER A 49 2.29 -3.33 -4.51
CA SER A 49 3.16 -4.14 -5.39
C SER A 49 4.28 -4.85 -4.62
N GLN A 50 4.82 -4.20 -3.59
CA GLN A 50 5.83 -4.78 -2.68
C GLN A 50 5.23 -5.64 -1.55
N LYS A 51 3.90 -5.80 -1.51
CA LYS A 51 3.16 -6.56 -0.48
C LYS A 51 3.36 -6.02 0.94
N ILE A 52 3.58 -4.72 1.10
CA ILE A 52 3.79 -4.07 2.40
C ILE A 52 2.50 -3.39 2.85
N GLY A 53 2.07 -3.64 4.10
CA GLY A 53 0.89 -2.98 4.69
C GLY A 53 -0.43 -3.26 3.95
N ILE A 54 -0.49 -4.28 3.10
CA ILE A 54 -1.65 -4.57 2.24
C ILE A 54 -2.96 -4.72 3.01
N GLU A 55 -2.92 -5.26 4.24
CA GLU A 55 -4.11 -5.40 5.09
C GLU A 55 -4.76 -4.05 5.45
N PHE A 56 -3.98 -2.96 5.47
CA PHE A 56 -4.45 -1.62 5.78
C PHE A 56 -4.68 -0.78 4.52
N LEU A 57 -3.91 -1.02 3.45
CA LEU A 57 -3.97 -0.25 2.21
C LEU A 57 -5.10 -0.66 1.28
N ILE A 58 -5.51 -1.94 1.30
CA ILE A 58 -6.45 -2.45 0.29
C ILE A 58 -7.80 -1.71 0.31
N GLY A 59 -8.33 -1.39 1.47
CA GLY A 59 -9.58 -0.64 1.59
C GLY A 59 -9.46 0.80 1.07
N ILE A 60 -8.27 1.40 1.15
CA ILE A 60 -8.01 2.75 0.64
C ILE A 60 -7.85 2.72 -0.87
N ALA A 61 -7.11 1.73 -1.40
CA ALA A 61 -6.96 1.51 -2.83
C ALA A 61 -8.32 1.29 -3.50
N LEU A 62 -9.17 0.44 -2.93
CA LEU A 62 -10.52 0.18 -3.48
C LEU A 62 -11.38 1.44 -3.52
N LYS A 63 -11.35 2.29 -2.47
CA LYS A 63 -12.06 3.58 -2.48
C LYS A 63 -11.56 4.53 -3.57
N LYS A 64 -10.25 4.55 -3.82
CA LYS A 64 -9.67 5.36 -4.92
C LYS A 64 -10.09 4.82 -6.29
N LEU A 65 -10.09 3.50 -6.46
CA LEU A 65 -10.51 2.82 -7.69
C LEU A 65 -12.01 2.95 -7.96
N GLU A 66 -12.83 3.02 -6.91
CA GLU A 66 -14.28 3.30 -7.04
C GLU A 66 -14.52 4.70 -7.62
N LEU A 67 -13.70 5.69 -7.23
CA LEU A 67 -13.79 7.05 -7.75
C LEU A 67 -13.19 7.19 -9.15
N ASN A 68 -12.08 6.50 -9.42
CA ASN A 68 -11.44 6.46 -10.73
C ASN A 68 -10.78 5.08 -10.95
N ILE A 69 -11.38 4.26 -11.80
CA ILE A 69 -10.88 2.91 -12.10
C ILE A 69 -9.52 2.92 -12.81
N LEU A 70 -9.17 4.03 -13.48
CA LEU A 70 -7.90 4.29 -14.14
C LEU A 70 -6.93 5.11 -13.27
N ALA A 71 -7.15 5.16 -11.95
CA ALA A 71 -6.26 5.89 -11.04
C ALA A 71 -4.78 5.54 -11.30
N GLU A 72 -4.02 6.58 -11.64
CA GLU A 72 -2.64 6.49 -12.07
C GLU A 72 -1.70 6.83 -10.90
N GLY A 73 -0.71 5.97 -10.69
CA GLY A 73 0.52 6.27 -9.97
C GLY A 73 1.51 6.94 -10.91
N ASN A 74 2.68 6.34 -11.08
CA ASN A 74 3.77 6.87 -11.90
C ASN A 74 4.18 5.94 -13.06
N LEU A 75 3.42 4.89 -13.38
CA LEU A 75 3.75 3.98 -14.50
C LEU A 75 2.86 4.20 -15.72
N TYR A 76 1.55 4.06 -15.54
CA TYR A 76 0.53 4.16 -16.60
C TYR A 76 -0.87 4.23 -15.98
N GLU A 77 -1.85 4.75 -16.72
CA GLU A 77 -3.26 4.81 -16.29
C GLU A 77 -3.79 3.42 -15.87
N GLY A 78 -4.32 3.32 -14.65
CA GLY A 78 -4.81 2.07 -14.08
C GLY A 78 -3.74 1.17 -13.45
N ASP A 79 -2.49 1.62 -13.29
CA ASP A 79 -1.44 0.85 -12.60
C ASP A 79 -1.77 0.51 -11.14
N LEU A 80 -2.62 1.32 -10.47
CA LEU A 80 -3.17 0.97 -9.16
C LEU A 80 -4.07 -0.27 -9.24
N LEU A 81 -4.96 -0.33 -10.23
CA LEU A 81 -5.85 -1.47 -10.43
C LEU A 81 -5.05 -2.72 -10.73
N ASP A 82 -4.08 -2.64 -11.64
CA ASP A 82 -3.19 -3.75 -11.98
C ASP A 82 -2.47 -4.29 -10.73
N SER A 83 -1.95 -3.40 -9.89
CA SER A 83 -1.30 -3.77 -8.62
C SER A 83 -2.24 -4.48 -7.65
N VAL A 84 -3.50 -4.03 -7.56
CA VAL A 84 -4.54 -4.64 -6.73
C VAL A 84 -4.94 -6.03 -7.26
N LEU A 85 -5.09 -6.19 -8.57
CA LEU A 85 -5.46 -7.45 -9.21
C LEU A 85 -4.38 -8.53 -9.07
N LYS A 86 -3.11 -8.12 -9.00
CA LYS A 86 -1.95 -9.02 -8.81
C LYS A 86 -1.78 -9.53 -7.37
N ILE A 87 -2.61 -9.08 -6.42
CA ILE A 87 -2.59 -9.61 -5.06
C ILE A 87 -3.04 -11.09 -5.07
N PRO A 88 -2.29 -12.01 -4.42
CA PRO A 88 -2.65 -13.43 -4.40
C PRO A 88 -4.07 -13.70 -3.90
N THR A 89 -4.75 -14.68 -4.50
CA THR A 89 -6.15 -15.02 -4.18
C THR A 89 -6.33 -15.40 -2.70
N GLU A 90 -5.30 -15.95 -2.07
CA GLU A 90 -5.25 -16.34 -0.65
C GLU A 90 -5.52 -15.15 0.27
N PHE A 91 -5.01 -13.97 -0.08
CA PHE A 91 -5.23 -12.75 0.66
C PHE A 91 -6.72 -12.35 0.66
N TRP A 92 -7.36 -12.39 -0.52
CA TRP A 92 -8.78 -12.07 -0.66
C TRP A 92 -9.68 -13.06 0.08
N LYS A 93 -9.34 -14.35 0.05
CA LYS A 93 -10.01 -15.38 0.86
C LYS A 93 -9.90 -15.08 2.36
N LYS A 94 -8.72 -14.65 2.83
CA LYS A 94 -8.48 -14.27 4.24
C LYS A 94 -9.34 -13.07 4.65
N ILE A 95 -9.42 -12.02 3.82
CA ILE A 95 -10.24 -10.83 4.10
C ILE A 95 -11.72 -11.17 4.16
N LYS A 96 -12.24 -11.94 3.19
CA LYS A 96 -13.66 -12.34 3.18
C LYS A 96 -14.10 -13.04 4.47
N ARG A 97 -13.18 -13.78 5.11
CA ARG A 97 -13.44 -14.44 6.39
C ARG A 97 -13.42 -13.49 7.59
N LYS A 98 -12.65 -12.39 7.55
CA LYS A 98 -12.63 -11.38 8.63
C LYS A 98 -13.88 -10.50 8.67
N LEU A 99 -14.63 -10.42 7.56
CA LEU A 99 -15.84 -9.60 7.41
C LEU A 99 -17.14 -10.39 7.62
N LYS A 100 -17.05 -11.69 7.88
CA LYS A 100 -18.16 -12.55 8.32
C LYS A 100 -18.10 -12.74 9.82
#